data_AF-A0A3M1WAS9-F1
#
_entry.id   AF-A0A3M1WAS9-F1
#
_cell.length_a   1.000
_cell.length_b   1.000
_cell.length_c   1.000
_cell.angle_alpha   90.00
_cell.angle_beta   90.00
_cell.angle_gamma   90.00
#
_symmetry.space_group_name_H-M   'P 1'
#
loop_
_entity.id
_entity.type
_entity.pdbx_description
1 polymer ?
#
loop_
_entity_poly.entity_id
_entity_poly.type
_entity_poly.pdbx_seq_one_letter_code
_entity_poly.pdbx_strand_id
1 'polypeptide(L)'
;MADQRGIDKRNKPSSSLSSPSETTVIFGRNAVLEALRAGSRRIHKLMIAKGVRPSHVQELVSVAKAQGVPVQWVEKRALVRIVGAARHQGIVAIVAPRPYAEKEDVLARLRPDSLFVLLDQVEDPQNLGAIIRTAHCAGVDAVVITRHRSAGLTHTVAKASAGAVEYTPVVRVTNLPSFIERLKG
;
A
#
# COMPACT_ATOMS: atom_id res chain seq x y z
N MET A 1 -39.35 -17.23 42.32
CA MET A 1 -38.77 -15.91 41.99
C MET A 1 -37.57 -16.17 41.10
N ALA A 2 -37.75 -16.00 39.79
CA ALA A 2 -36.74 -16.29 38.78
C ALA A 2 -35.87 -15.07 38.49
N ASP A 3 -34.59 -15.38 38.41
CA ASP A 3 -33.44 -14.73 37.77
C ASP A 3 -33.72 -13.72 36.65
N GLN A 4 -32.97 -12.61 36.68
CA GLN A 4 -32.33 -11.91 35.55
C GLN A 4 -32.04 -10.45 35.93
N ARG A 5 -30.76 -10.07 35.99
CA ARG A 5 -30.31 -8.72 35.60
C ARG A 5 -28.84 -8.76 35.19
N GLY A 6 -28.63 -8.36 33.94
CA GLY A 6 -27.46 -8.64 33.13
C GLY A 6 -26.18 -7.97 33.60
N ILE A 7 -25.09 -8.72 33.49
CA ILE A 7 -23.74 -8.20 33.52
C ILE A 7 -23.44 -7.65 32.11
N ASP A 8 -23.46 -6.33 32.00
CA ASP A 8 -23.11 -5.56 30.81
C ASP A 8 -21.62 -5.76 30.47
N LYS A 9 -21.35 -6.65 29.51
CA LYS A 9 -20.03 -6.86 28.89
C LYS A 9 -19.73 -5.71 27.93
N ARG A 10 -19.36 -4.53 28.45
CA ARG A 10 -18.78 -3.47 27.62
C ARG A 10 -17.34 -3.81 27.27
N ASN A 11 -17.25 -4.44 26.10
CA ASN A 11 -16.05 -4.88 25.41
C ASN A 11 -15.12 -3.69 25.13
N LYS A 12 -13.84 -3.89 25.43
CA LYS A 12 -12.73 -2.95 25.22
C LYS A 12 -12.63 -2.53 23.75
N PRO A 13 -12.12 -1.32 23.44
CA PRO A 13 -11.81 -0.95 22.07
C PRO A 13 -10.79 -1.94 21.50
N SER A 14 -11.17 -2.63 20.41
CA SER A 14 -10.28 -3.52 19.67
C SER A 14 -9.26 -2.71 18.87
N SER A 15 -8.30 -2.11 19.57
CA SER A 15 -7.04 -1.64 19.01
C SER A 15 -5.96 -2.66 19.37
N SER A 16 -5.72 -3.61 18.46
CA SER A 16 -4.49 -4.41 18.47
C SER A 16 -4.03 -4.54 17.02
N LEU A 17 -3.14 -3.63 16.59
CA LEU A 17 -1.70 -3.84 16.59
C LEU A 17 -1.33 -4.96 15.61
N SER A 18 -1.11 -4.58 14.35
CA SER A 18 -0.42 -5.45 13.38
C SER A 18 0.91 -5.88 14.00
N SER A 19 1.08 -7.18 14.17
CA SER A 19 2.28 -7.77 14.79
C SER A 19 3.55 -7.43 13.98
N PRO A 20 4.75 -7.49 14.59
CA PRO A 20 6.02 -7.13 13.94
C PRO A 20 6.47 -8.06 12.79
N SER A 21 5.62 -8.97 12.31
CA SER A 21 6.00 -10.10 11.44
C SER A 21 5.18 -10.27 10.16
N GLU A 22 4.26 -9.36 9.82
CA GLU A 22 3.55 -9.47 8.53
C GLU A 22 4.44 -8.90 7.43
N THR A 23 5.06 -9.78 6.64
CA THR A 23 5.67 -9.40 5.36
C THR A 23 4.65 -9.61 4.24
N THR A 24 4.57 -8.67 3.31
CA THR A 24 3.84 -8.80 2.04
C THR A 24 4.82 -8.85 0.87
N VAL A 25 4.28 -8.86 -0.35
CA VAL A 25 5.04 -8.93 -1.59
C VAL A 25 4.64 -7.81 -2.52
N ILE A 26 5.57 -7.38 -3.36
CA ILE A 26 5.30 -6.58 -4.56
C ILE A 26 6.10 -7.13 -5.72
N PHE A 27 5.65 -6.90 -6.94
CA PHE A 27 6.27 -7.49 -8.11
C PHE A 27 6.13 -6.63 -9.35
N GLY A 28 7.01 -6.90 -10.33
CA GLY A 28 7.19 -6.06 -11.51
C GLY A 28 8.18 -4.93 -11.26
N ARG A 29 8.87 -4.51 -12.32
CA ARG A 29 10.00 -3.58 -12.24
C ARG A 29 9.64 -2.26 -11.57
N ASN A 30 8.59 -1.59 -12.05
CA ASN A 30 8.27 -0.22 -11.60
C ASN A 30 7.77 -0.19 -10.16
N ALA A 31 6.85 -1.10 -9.78
CA ALA A 31 6.36 -1.15 -8.40
C ALA A 31 7.48 -1.37 -7.37
N VAL A 32 8.47 -2.21 -7.71
CA VAL A 32 9.62 -2.46 -6.84
C VAL A 32 10.60 -1.28 -6.85
N LEU A 33 10.88 -0.70 -8.02
CA LEU A 33 11.78 0.46 -8.13
C LEU A 33 11.23 1.67 -7.37
N GLU A 34 9.94 1.96 -7.49
CA GLU A 34 9.31 3.08 -6.78
C GLU A 34 9.26 2.82 -5.27
N ALA A 35 9.05 1.57 -4.83
CA ALA A 35 9.10 1.24 -3.41
C ALA A 35 10.52 1.42 -2.83
N LEU A 36 11.56 1.07 -3.60
CA LEU A 36 12.95 1.33 -3.24
C LEU A 36 13.20 2.85 -3.14
N ARG A 37 12.82 3.62 -4.16
CA ARG A 37 13.07 5.07 -4.21
C ARG A 37 12.33 5.85 -3.13
N ALA A 38 11.06 5.52 -2.89
CA ALA A 38 10.24 6.25 -1.93
C ALA A 38 10.67 6.04 -0.48
N GLY A 39 11.22 4.87 -0.13
CA GLY A 39 11.53 4.53 1.26
C GLY A 39 10.30 4.47 2.18
N SER A 40 9.09 4.42 1.60
CA SER A 40 7.79 4.42 2.27
C SER A 40 7.51 3.19 3.15
N ARG A 41 8.30 2.12 2.97
CA ARG A 41 8.21 0.85 3.68
C ARG A 41 9.54 0.11 3.60
N ARG A 42 9.77 -0.77 4.57
CA ARG A 42 10.96 -1.62 4.58
C ARG A 42 10.91 -2.65 3.45
N ILE A 43 12.02 -2.81 2.73
CA ILE A 43 12.23 -3.88 1.76
C ILE A 43 13.20 -4.89 2.37
N HIS A 44 12.73 -6.12 2.58
CA HIS A 44 13.52 -7.17 3.24
C HIS A 44 14.48 -7.87 2.28
N LYS A 45 14.03 -8.13 1.05
CA LYS A 45 14.86 -8.71 -0.01
C LYS A 45 14.24 -8.51 -1.39
N LEU A 46 15.11 -8.40 -2.38
CA LEU A 46 14.78 -8.37 -3.80
C LEU A 46 15.15 -9.71 -4.44
N MET A 47 14.21 -10.35 -5.13
CA MET A 47 14.39 -11.61 -5.84
C MET A 47 14.22 -11.39 -7.34
N ILE A 48 15.23 -11.74 -8.13
CA ILE A 48 15.26 -11.57 -9.58
C ILE A 48 15.42 -12.93 -10.25
N ALA A 49 14.59 -13.22 -11.25
CA ALA A 49 14.70 -14.45 -12.02
C ALA A 49 15.99 -14.46 -12.84
N LYS A 50 16.70 -15.59 -12.86
CA LYS A 50 17.78 -15.81 -13.82
C LYS A 50 17.26 -15.68 -15.25
N GLY A 51 18.09 -15.12 -16.13
CA GLY A 51 17.74 -14.87 -17.53
C GLY A 51 16.99 -13.55 -17.80
N VAL A 52 16.68 -12.76 -16.77
CA VAL A 52 16.23 -11.37 -16.99
C VAL A 52 17.38 -10.56 -17.59
N ARG A 53 17.10 -9.79 -18.64
CA ARG A 53 18.12 -8.96 -19.31
C ARG A 53 18.75 -7.98 -18.31
N PRO A 54 20.09 -7.86 -18.27
CA PRO A 54 20.78 -6.95 -17.34
C PRO A 54 20.27 -5.50 -17.40
N SER A 55 20.07 -4.96 -18.61
CA SER A 55 19.54 -3.60 -18.81
C SER A 55 18.17 -3.35 -18.18
N HIS A 56 17.37 -4.41 -17.98
CA HIS A 56 16.05 -4.29 -17.38
C HIS A 56 16.11 -4.11 -15.85
N VAL A 57 17.17 -4.59 -15.21
CA VAL A 57 17.30 -4.66 -13.74
C VAL A 57 18.51 -3.91 -13.19
N GLN A 58 19.39 -3.37 -14.04
CA GLN A 58 20.61 -2.68 -13.63
C GLN A 58 20.35 -1.58 -12.60
N GLU A 59 19.42 -0.67 -12.92
CA GLU A 59 19.01 0.41 -12.01
C GLU A 59 18.43 -0.14 -10.71
N LEU A 60 17.51 -1.12 -10.81
CA LEU A 60 16.85 -1.75 -9.67
C LEU A 60 17.87 -2.36 -8.69
N VAL A 61 18.86 -3.08 -9.22
CA VAL A 61 19.94 -3.70 -8.45
C VAL A 61 20.85 -2.64 -7.84
N SER A 62 21.16 -1.57 -8.58
CA SER A 62 21.97 -0.46 -8.08
C SER A 62 21.32 0.23 -6.88
N VAL A 63 20.05 0.60 -6.99
CA VAL A 63 19.29 1.24 -5.89
C VAL A 63 19.16 0.30 -4.70
N ALA A 64 18.83 -0.98 -4.92
CA ALA A 64 18.73 -1.97 -3.86
C ALA A 64 20.05 -2.13 -3.09
N LYS A 65 21.19 -2.23 -3.79
CA LYS A 65 22.51 -2.31 -3.16
C LYS A 65 22.87 -1.05 -2.38
N ALA A 66 22.60 0.13 -2.94
CA ALA A 66 22.86 1.40 -2.27
C ALA A 66 22.09 1.53 -0.94
N GLN A 67 20.91 0.92 -0.86
CA GLN A 67 20.07 0.89 0.35
C GLN A 67 20.31 -0.33 1.24
N GLY A 68 21.32 -1.17 0.95
CA GLY A 68 21.63 -2.37 1.72
C GLY A 68 20.57 -3.48 1.63
N VAL A 69 19.69 -3.44 0.63
CA VAL A 69 18.67 -4.48 0.40
C VAL A 69 19.33 -5.70 -0.27
N PRO A 70 19.23 -6.91 0.34
CA PRO A 70 19.77 -8.12 -0.26
C PRO A 70 19.12 -8.44 -1.61
N VAL A 71 19.94 -8.72 -2.63
CA VAL A 71 19.50 -9.12 -3.97
C VAL A 71 19.81 -10.60 -4.20
N GLN A 72 18.79 -11.40 -4.51
CA GLN A 72 18.90 -12.84 -4.78
C GLN A 72 18.51 -13.16 -6.22
N TRP A 73 19.38 -13.85 -6.94
CA TRP A 73 19.08 -14.42 -8.25
C TRP A 73 18.50 -15.82 -8.09
N VAL A 74 17.29 -16.06 -8.59
CA VAL A 74 16.54 -17.30 -8.36
C VAL A 74 15.99 -17.88 -9.65
N GLU A 75 15.63 -19.16 -9.64
CA GLU A 75 14.89 -19.75 -10.75
C GLU A 75 13.49 -19.14 -10.87
N LYS A 76 12.98 -18.99 -12.09
CA LYS A 76 11.63 -18.42 -12.34
C LYS A 76 10.53 -19.14 -11.54
N ARG A 77 10.64 -20.46 -11.38
CA ARG A 77 9.71 -21.29 -10.58
C ARG A 77 9.67 -20.91 -9.10
N ALA A 78 10.75 -20.34 -8.55
CA ALA A 78 10.76 -19.85 -7.17
C ALA A 78 9.86 -18.62 -7.01
N LEU A 79 9.85 -17.72 -8.01
CA LEU A 79 8.96 -16.55 -7.98
C LEU A 79 7.49 -16.94 -8.13
N VAL A 80 7.19 -17.88 -9.03
CA VAL A 80 5.81 -18.40 -9.22
C VAL A 80 5.26 -19.02 -7.94
N ARG A 81 6.10 -19.69 -7.14
CA ARG A 81 5.70 -20.22 -5.82
C ARG A 81 5.29 -19.12 -4.82
N ILE A 82 5.78 -17.89 -4.99
CA ILE A 82 5.48 -16.77 -4.10
C ILE A 82 4.25 -15.99 -4.56
N VAL A 83 4.14 -15.69 -5.86
CA VAL A 83 3.12 -14.77 -6.40
C VAL A 83 2.14 -15.42 -7.40
N GLY A 84 2.19 -16.75 -7.54
CA GLY A 84 1.35 -17.51 -8.46
C GLY A 84 1.61 -17.18 -9.93
N ALA A 85 0.56 -17.20 -10.74
CA ALA A 85 0.60 -16.88 -12.17
C ALA A 85 0.64 -15.36 -12.48
N ALA A 86 0.86 -14.51 -11.46
CA ALA A 86 0.91 -13.08 -11.66
C ALA A 86 2.01 -12.69 -12.66
N ARG A 87 1.76 -11.70 -13.52
CA ARG A 87 2.76 -11.17 -14.46
C ARG A 87 3.80 -10.33 -13.71
N HIS A 88 4.75 -11.01 -13.05
CA HIS A 88 5.79 -10.43 -12.19
C HIS A 88 7.07 -10.02 -12.94
N GLN A 89 7.18 -10.31 -14.25
CA GLN A 89 8.31 -9.92 -15.11
C GLN A 89 9.69 -10.37 -14.59
N GLY A 90 9.73 -11.43 -13.79
CA GLY A 90 10.96 -11.92 -13.17
C GLY A 90 11.46 -11.11 -11.98
N ILE A 91 10.66 -10.22 -11.39
CA ILE A 91 11.07 -9.35 -10.28
C ILE A 91 10.01 -9.41 -9.17
N VAL A 92 10.44 -9.77 -7.96
CA VAL A 92 9.61 -9.79 -6.75
C VAL A 92 10.40 -9.21 -5.59
N ALA A 93 9.78 -8.39 -4.75
CA ALA A 93 10.36 -7.97 -3.48
C ALA A 93 9.47 -8.40 -2.32
N ILE A 94 10.11 -8.85 -1.24
CA ILE A 94 9.44 -9.09 0.04
C ILE A 94 9.57 -7.81 0.86
N VAL A 95 8.44 -7.27 1.30
CA VAL A 95 8.35 -5.92 1.88
C VAL A 95 7.45 -5.91 3.11
N ALA A 96 7.61 -4.92 3.97
CA ALA A 96 6.59 -4.61 4.96
C ALA A 96 5.31 -4.09 4.25
N PRO A 97 4.11 -4.25 4.86
CA PRO A 97 2.90 -3.63 4.39
C PRO A 97 3.09 -2.13 4.21
N ARG A 98 2.43 -1.56 3.21
CA ARG A 98 2.43 -0.11 3.06
C ARG A 98 1.54 0.49 4.17
N PRO A 99 2.09 1.36 5.06
CA PRO A 99 1.25 2.12 5.98
C PRO A 99 0.26 3.05 5.24
N TYR A 100 -0.91 3.19 5.83
CA TYR A 100 -1.83 4.28 5.51
C TYR A 100 -1.32 5.57 6.18
N ALA A 101 -1.64 6.71 5.59
CA ALA A 101 -1.43 8.00 6.22
C ALA A 101 -2.46 8.23 7.33
N GLU A 102 -2.04 8.87 8.42
CA GLU A 102 -2.94 9.26 9.50
C GLU A 102 -3.79 10.45 9.06
N LYS A 103 -5.09 10.38 9.36
CA LYS A 103 -6.04 11.42 8.93
C LYS A 103 -5.71 12.77 9.59
N GLU A 104 -5.24 12.75 10.84
CA GLU A 104 -4.81 13.95 11.57
C GLU A 104 -3.65 14.66 10.87
N ASP A 105 -2.64 13.92 10.41
CA ASP A 105 -1.45 14.49 9.75
C ASP A 105 -1.79 15.20 8.44
N VAL A 106 -2.74 14.61 7.68
CA VAL A 106 -3.18 15.18 6.42
C VAL A 106 -4.05 16.42 6.65
N LEU A 107 -4.95 16.38 7.63
CA LEU A 107 -5.80 17.53 7.98
C LEU A 107 -5.00 18.70 8.56
N ALA A 108 -3.92 18.43 9.31
CA ALA A 108 -3.04 19.47 9.83
C ALA A 108 -2.28 20.24 8.73
N ARG A 109 -2.22 19.70 7.51
CA ARG A 109 -1.58 20.31 6.33
C ARG A 109 -2.58 20.91 5.35
N LEU A 110 -3.85 21.02 5.75
CA LEU A 110 -4.91 21.54 4.90
C LEU A 110 -4.60 22.98 4.49
N ARG A 111 -4.75 23.25 3.19
CA ARG A 111 -4.59 24.58 2.58
C ARG A 111 -5.86 24.93 1.81
N PRO A 112 -6.13 26.21 1.52
CA PRO A 112 -7.30 26.61 0.74
C PRO A 112 -7.37 25.96 -0.65
N ASP A 113 -6.22 25.59 -1.23
CA ASP A 113 -6.08 24.94 -2.53
C ASP A 113 -5.94 23.41 -2.43
N SER A 114 -6.11 22.82 -1.24
CA SER A 114 -5.96 21.38 -1.07
C SER A 114 -6.98 20.58 -1.87
N LEU A 115 -6.51 19.53 -2.53
CA LEU A 115 -7.30 18.64 -3.36
C LEU A 115 -7.29 17.22 -2.77
N PHE A 116 -8.48 16.68 -2.55
CA PHE A 116 -8.67 15.33 -2.03
C PHE A 116 -9.52 14.49 -2.99
N VAL A 117 -9.24 13.19 -3.05
CA VAL A 117 -10.08 12.23 -3.77
C VAL A 117 -10.70 11.27 -2.75
N LEU A 118 -12.01 11.36 -2.57
CA LEU A 118 -12.76 10.54 -1.63
C LEU A 118 -13.43 9.40 -2.40
N LEU A 119 -13.14 8.16 -2.03
CA LEU A 119 -13.63 6.96 -2.70
C LEU A 119 -14.57 6.19 -1.77
N ASP A 120 -15.85 6.20 -2.10
CA ASP A 120 -16.86 5.36 -1.44
C ASP A 120 -16.98 4.04 -2.19
N GLN A 121 -16.70 2.94 -1.50
CA GLN A 121 -16.96 1.59 -1.99
C GLN A 121 -16.21 1.16 -3.26
N VAL A 122 -14.97 1.62 -3.44
CA VAL A 122 -14.07 1.11 -4.50
C VAL A 122 -13.41 -0.18 -4.03
N GLU A 123 -14.00 -1.32 -4.40
CA GLU A 123 -13.57 -2.66 -3.95
C GLU A 123 -12.55 -3.33 -4.85
N ASP A 124 -12.48 -2.98 -6.14
CA ASP A 124 -11.49 -3.54 -7.07
C ASP A 124 -10.10 -2.89 -6.90
N PRO A 125 -9.06 -3.67 -6.54
CA PRO A 125 -7.69 -3.15 -6.42
C PRO A 125 -7.13 -2.57 -7.72
N GLN A 126 -7.58 -3.00 -8.90
CA GLN A 126 -7.11 -2.43 -10.16
C GLN A 126 -7.64 -1.01 -10.34
N ASN A 127 -8.94 -0.81 -10.09
CA ASN A 127 -9.56 0.52 -10.10
C ASN A 127 -8.93 1.45 -9.06
N LEU A 128 -8.74 0.99 -7.82
CA LEU A 128 -8.07 1.80 -6.80
C LEU A 128 -6.65 2.20 -7.23
N GLY A 129 -5.87 1.27 -7.80
CA GLY A 129 -4.53 1.58 -8.29
C GLY A 129 -4.53 2.59 -9.45
N ALA A 130 -5.46 2.46 -10.40
CA ALA A 130 -5.61 3.41 -11.50
C ALA A 130 -5.97 4.82 -11.00
N ILE A 131 -6.91 4.91 -10.04
CA ILE A 131 -7.29 6.18 -9.43
C ILE A 131 -6.12 6.82 -8.69
N ILE A 132 -5.37 6.05 -7.89
CA ILE A 132 -4.19 6.56 -7.16
C ILE A 132 -3.15 7.12 -8.14
N ARG A 133 -2.93 6.48 -9.28
CA ARG A 133 -2.01 6.97 -10.30
C ARG A 133 -2.47 8.30 -10.88
N THR A 134 -3.74 8.41 -11.25
CA THR A 134 -4.31 9.66 -11.77
C THR A 134 -4.25 10.77 -10.71
N ALA A 135 -4.62 10.45 -9.46
CA ALA A 135 -4.58 11.38 -8.34
C ALA A 135 -3.16 11.91 -8.09
N HIS A 136 -2.15 11.03 -8.13
CA HIS A 136 -0.75 11.40 -8.01
C HIS A 136 -0.34 12.39 -9.12
N CYS A 137 -0.67 12.09 -10.37
CA CYS A 137 -0.40 12.97 -11.51
C CYS A 137 -1.13 14.31 -11.43
N ALA A 138 -2.30 14.34 -10.79
CA ALA A 138 -3.11 15.55 -10.59
C ALA A 138 -2.67 16.40 -9.37
N GLY A 139 -1.68 15.96 -8.59
CA GLY A 139 -1.21 16.69 -7.41
C GLY A 139 -2.17 16.65 -6.22
N VAL A 140 -3.00 15.60 -6.13
CA VAL A 140 -3.91 15.37 -4.99
C VAL A 140 -3.12 15.23 -3.69
N ASP A 141 -3.51 15.96 -2.64
CA ASP A 141 -2.86 15.89 -1.31
C ASP A 141 -3.09 14.54 -0.63
N ALA A 142 -4.28 13.96 -0.76
CA ALA A 142 -4.56 12.59 -0.29
C ALA A 142 -5.74 11.91 -1.00
N VAL A 143 -5.62 10.58 -1.13
CA VAL A 143 -6.75 9.70 -1.47
C VAL A 143 -7.33 9.15 -0.18
N VAL A 144 -8.65 9.22 -0.03
CA VAL A 144 -9.36 8.78 1.17
C VAL A 144 -10.26 7.61 0.81
N ILE A 145 -10.11 6.49 1.52
CA ILE A 145 -10.93 5.27 1.35
C ILE A 145 -11.62 4.90 2.66
N THR A 146 -12.70 4.12 2.58
CA THR A 146 -13.37 3.59 3.78
C THR A 146 -12.65 2.36 4.32
N ARG A 147 -12.78 2.11 5.63
CA ARG A 147 -12.23 0.90 6.28
C ARG A 147 -12.91 -0.38 5.82
N HIS A 148 -14.18 -0.29 5.49
CA HIS A 148 -15.01 -1.42 5.04
C HIS A 148 -15.39 -1.21 3.58
N ARG A 149 -15.62 -2.32 2.87
CA ARG A 149 -16.03 -2.32 1.45
C ARG A 149 -15.09 -1.45 0.61
N SER A 150 -13.78 -1.68 0.71
CA SER A 150 -12.80 -0.97 -0.11
C SER A 150 -11.57 -1.85 -0.30
N ALA A 151 -10.96 -1.72 -1.47
CA ALA A 151 -9.66 -2.33 -1.73
C ALA A 151 -8.61 -1.76 -0.77
N GLY A 152 -7.74 -2.64 -0.26
CA GLY A 152 -6.56 -2.22 0.51
C GLY A 152 -5.34 -1.97 -0.38
N LEU A 153 -4.27 -1.42 0.21
CA LEU A 153 -2.97 -1.19 -0.45
C LEU A 153 -2.20 -2.51 -0.68
N THR A 154 -2.67 -3.29 -1.65
CA THR A 154 -2.12 -4.59 -2.01
C THR A 154 -1.06 -4.49 -3.11
N HIS A 155 -0.42 -5.61 -3.42
CA HIS A 155 0.47 -5.73 -4.58
C HIS A 155 -0.22 -5.39 -5.90
N THR A 156 -1.52 -5.68 -6.03
CA THR A 156 -2.30 -5.35 -7.22
C THR A 156 -2.43 -3.83 -7.36
N VAL A 157 -2.70 -3.11 -6.26
CA VAL A 157 -2.72 -1.65 -6.24
C VAL A 157 -1.33 -1.07 -6.58
N ALA A 158 -0.27 -1.61 -5.98
CA ALA A 158 1.10 -1.15 -6.28
C ALA A 158 1.47 -1.31 -7.76
N LYS A 159 1.04 -2.42 -8.38
CA LYS A 159 1.24 -2.66 -9.80
C LYS A 159 0.37 -1.77 -10.68
N ALA A 160 -0.94 -1.70 -10.41
CA ALA A 160 -1.89 -0.92 -11.20
C ALA A 160 -1.59 0.59 -11.14
N SER A 161 -1.13 1.08 -9.98
CA SER A 161 -0.70 2.47 -9.80
C SER A 161 0.65 2.80 -10.42
N ALA A 162 1.35 1.82 -11.00
CA ALA A 162 2.72 1.95 -11.50
C ALA A 162 3.71 2.46 -10.43
N GLY A 163 3.45 2.20 -9.15
CA GLY A 163 4.26 2.67 -8.03
C GLY A 163 3.85 4.03 -7.47
N ALA A 164 2.89 4.73 -8.05
CA ALA A 164 2.41 6.02 -7.53
C ALA A 164 1.86 5.92 -6.09
N VAL A 165 1.34 4.74 -5.71
CA VAL A 165 0.94 4.48 -4.33
C VAL A 165 2.07 4.77 -3.35
N GLU A 166 3.34 4.60 -3.74
CA GLU A 166 4.56 4.89 -2.94
C GLU A 166 4.70 6.32 -2.46
N TYR A 167 4.05 7.26 -3.14
CA TYR A 167 4.19 8.69 -2.87
C TYR A 167 2.87 9.34 -2.45
N THR A 168 1.74 8.83 -2.91
CA THR A 168 0.42 9.40 -2.60
C THR A 168 -0.04 8.99 -1.21
N PRO A 169 -0.33 9.94 -0.30
CA PRO A 169 -0.96 9.63 0.99
C PRO A 169 -2.32 8.97 0.76
N VAL A 170 -2.51 7.80 1.36
CA VAL A 170 -3.81 7.11 1.37
C VAL A 170 -4.31 7.03 2.80
N VAL A 171 -5.43 7.68 3.08
CA VAL A 171 -6.05 7.75 4.40
C VAL A 171 -7.21 6.77 4.46
N ARG A 172 -7.34 6.05 5.58
CA ARG A 172 -8.45 5.14 5.84
C ARG A 172 -9.38 5.69 6.91
N VAL A 173 -10.63 5.95 6.54
CA VAL A 173 -11.65 6.48 7.47
C VAL A 173 -12.78 5.49 7.69
N THR A 174 -13.46 5.60 8.83
CA THR A 174 -14.65 4.76 9.10
C THR A 174 -15.85 5.23 8.27
N ASN A 175 -15.97 6.54 8.07
CA ASN A 175 -17.12 7.20 7.45
C ASN A 175 -16.63 8.44 6.69
N LEU A 176 -16.96 8.56 5.41
CA LEU A 176 -16.58 9.68 4.54
C LEU A 176 -17.30 10.99 4.92
N PRO A 177 -18.64 11.03 5.11
CA PRO A 177 -19.32 12.23 5.62
C PRO A 177 -18.64 12.88 6.83
N SER A 178 -18.26 12.10 7.84
CA SER A 178 -17.56 12.63 9.02
C SER A 178 -16.18 13.23 8.69
N PHE A 179 -15.47 12.68 7.69
CA PHE A 179 -14.21 13.24 7.23
C PHE A 179 -14.44 14.54 6.43
N ILE A 180 -15.50 14.60 5.63
CA ILE A 180 -15.88 15.80 4.86
C ILE A 180 -16.18 16.98 5.79
N GLU A 181 -16.90 16.76 6.89
CA GLU A 181 -17.15 17.84 7.86
C GLU A 181 -15.85 18.40 8.43
N ARG A 182 -14.83 17.57 8.68
CA ARG A 182 -13.51 18.04 9.12
C ARG A 182 -12.75 18.82 8.05
N LEU A 183 -13.03 18.61 6.76
CA LEU A 183 -12.43 19.38 5.67
C LEU A 183 -13.05 20.77 5.52
N LYS A 184 -14.29 20.97 5.97
CA LYS A 184 -14.98 22.26 5.87
C LYS A 184 -14.52 23.28 6.91
N GLY A 185 -13.91 22.82 8.00
CA GLY A 185 -13.58 23.64 9.17
C GLY A 185 -14.63 23.53 10.25
#